data_AF-A0A6L4ZN59-F1
#
_entry.id   AF-A0A6L4ZN59-F1
#
_cell.length_a   1.000
_cell.length_b   1.000
_cell.length_c   1.000
_cell.angle_alpha   90.00
_cell.angle_beta   90.00
_cell.angle_gamma   90.00
#
_symmetry.space_group_name_H-M   'P 1'
#
loop_
_entity.id
_entity.type
_entity.pdbx_description
1 polymer ?
#
loop_
_entity_poly.entity_id
_entity_poly.type
_entity_poly.pdbx_seq_one_letter_code
_entity_poly.pdbx_strand_id
1 'polypeptide(L)'
;MSDSLLETIYSVFQQALSQPLFGGENILTCIFLLLAINFWNQLVKEGRGVNFKRTLVNTLISLTLVGLSSPLLLLPAFLTMVILILLPSLGLLIFSISLITLTLFVEINQARFSTALELKFVLPIAITLFCIAFCQFLIYCTRFIVNRYAELIVIVIVLVLVIATSIVFLPRQPDFQYLEYDISARKTLEITQQFPKKQWLVVAPVEQLAISYGYGWYEDLAVFVNKYQEEVKDAQFNFLYPLDTFIFVEKKPFVVFDQEPQYVPFSTLNDLTYKNYRSPAGRASLEQQAIILCETYRQFHPEMKVYYEDDVLRIYFIPKKDPS
;
A
#
# COMPACT_ATOMS: atom_id res chain seq x y z
N MET A 1 -12.50 12.96 26.56
CA MET A 1 -11.15 13.18 25.98
C MET A 1 -10.29 11.91 25.93
N SER A 2 -10.57 10.87 26.72
CA SER A 2 -9.92 9.55 26.61
C SER A 2 -10.35 8.75 25.39
N ASP A 3 -11.62 8.88 24.99
CA ASP A 3 -12.24 7.97 24.01
C ASP A 3 -11.80 8.28 22.57
N SER A 4 -11.53 9.54 22.25
CA SER A 4 -11.07 9.93 20.90
C SER A 4 -9.64 9.47 20.62
N LEU A 5 -8.81 9.35 21.66
CA LEU A 5 -7.42 8.92 21.52
C LEU A 5 -7.36 7.39 21.34
N LEU A 6 -8.24 6.65 22.04
CA LEU A 6 -8.40 5.21 21.85
C LEU A 6 -8.96 4.88 20.47
N GLU A 7 -9.96 5.65 19.99
CA GLU A 7 -10.49 5.53 18.62
C GLU A 7 -9.43 5.86 17.56
N THR A 8 -8.60 6.88 17.80
CA THR A 8 -7.50 7.23 16.88
C THR A 8 -6.43 6.14 16.85
N ILE A 9 -6.08 5.56 18.00
CA ILE A 9 -5.13 4.44 18.06
C ILE A 9 -5.74 3.22 17.36
N TYR A 10 -7.02 2.92 17.59
CA TYR A 10 -7.72 1.80 16.97
C TYR A 10 -7.84 1.98 15.45
N SER A 11 -8.14 3.19 14.97
CA SER A 11 -8.23 3.48 13.53
C SER A 11 -6.87 3.40 12.85
N VAL A 12 -5.79 3.87 13.50
CA VAL A 12 -4.42 3.72 12.98
C VAL A 12 -4.00 2.25 12.95
N PHE A 13 -4.40 1.46 13.95
CA PHE A 13 -4.10 0.03 14.00
C PHE A 13 -4.88 -0.76 12.95
N GLN A 14 -6.17 -0.46 12.76
CA GLN A 14 -7.02 -1.02 11.71
C GLN A 14 -6.50 -0.63 10.31
N GLN A 15 -6.10 0.63 10.13
CA GLN A 15 -5.55 1.11 8.87
C GLN A 15 -4.21 0.44 8.53
N ALA A 16 -3.34 0.23 9.53
CA ALA A 16 -2.12 -0.56 9.38
C ALA A 16 -2.42 -2.03 9.03
N LEU A 17 -3.38 -2.68 9.72
CA LEU A 17 -3.79 -4.05 9.42
C LEU A 17 -4.43 -4.22 8.04
N SER A 18 -5.06 -3.18 7.50
CA SER A 18 -5.77 -3.21 6.22
C SER A 18 -4.88 -3.01 4.99
N GLN A 19 -3.62 -2.57 5.16
CA GLN A 19 -2.72 -2.42 4.02
C GLN A 19 -2.14 -3.79 3.61
N PRO A 20 -2.21 -4.17 2.31
CA PRO A 20 -1.65 -5.42 1.80
C PRO A 20 -0.11 -5.51 1.94
N LEU A 21 0.54 -4.40 2.32
CA LEU A 21 1.94 -4.38 2.74
C LEU A 21 2.19 -5.15 4.04
N PHE A 22 1.20 -5.29 4.92
CA PHE A 22 1.32 -6.13 6.11
C PHE A 22 0.79 -7.52 5.77
N GLY A 23 1.64 -8.37 5.21
CA GLY A 23 1.31 -9.80 5.06
C GLY A 23 0.86 -10.35 6.41
N GLY A 24 -0.43 -10.67 6.55
CA GLY A 24 -1.06 -10.98 7.85
C GLY A 24 -0.38 -12.12 8.61
N GLU A 25 0.32 -12.99 7.88
CA GLU A 25 1.12 -14.10 8.41
C GLU A 25 2.30 -13.62 9.28
N ASN A 26 2.93 -12.49 8.93
CA ASN A 26 4.09 -11.95 9.64
C ASN A 26 3.69 -11.33 11.00
N ILE A 27 2.52 -10.69 11.06
CA ILE A 27 1.97 -10.15 12.31
C ILE A 27 1.62 -11.29 13.27
N LEU A 28 0.97 -12.34 12.76
CA LEU A 28 0.60 -13.51 13.54
C LEU A 28 1.84 -14.19 14.16
N THR A 29 2.90 -14.34 13.36
CA THR A 29 4.20 -14.88 13.80
C THR A 29 4.78 -14.07 14.95
N CYS A 30 4.74 -12.74 14.86
CA CYS A 30 5.25 -11.86 15.91
C CYS A 30 4.42 -11.97 17.20
N ILE A 31 3.10 -12.09 17.09
CA ILE A 31 2.22 -12.29 18.25
C ILE A 31 2.58 -13.61 18.95
N PHE A 32 2.75 -14.70 18.22
CA PHE A 32 3.14 -15.99 18.81
C PHE A 32 4.52 -15.94 19.46
N LEU A 33 5.46 -15.21 18.87
CA LEU A 33 6.79 -15.01 19.44
C LEU A 33 6.74 -14.27 20.77
N LEU A 34 5.95 -13.19 20.86
CA LEU A 34 5.73 -12.45 22.10
C LEU A 34 5.04 -13.30 23.17
N LEU A 35 4.05 -14.09 22.78
CA LEU A 35 3.35 -15.02 23.68
C LEU A 35 4.30 -16.09 24.23
N ALA A 36 5.15 -16.69 23.37
CA ALA A 36 6.14 -17.67 23.78
C ALA A 36 7.09 -17.10 24.85
N ILE A 37 7.61 -15.89 24.62
CA ILE A 37 8.51 -15.21 25.56
C ILE A 37 7.80 -14.88 26.88
N ASN A 38 6.54 -14.43 26.81
CA ASN A 38 5.75 -14.10 27.99
C ASN A 38 5.46 -15.35 28.85
N PHE A 39 4.99 -16.44 28.24
CA PHE A 39 4.74 -17.70 28.95
C PHE A 39 6.03 -18.26 29.55
N TRP A 40 7.15 -18.17 28.84
CA TRP A 40 8.44 -18.59 29.38
C TRP A 40 8.86 -17.76 30.60
N ASN A 41 8.73 -16.44 30.55
CA ASN A 41 9.02 -15.55 31.67
C ASN A 41 8.13 -15.87 32.89
N GLN A 42 6.85 -16.17 32.66
CA GLN A 42 5.93 -16.61 33.70
C GLN A 42 6.38 -17.94 34.33
N LEU A 43 6.81 -18.90 33.50
CA LEU A 43 7.31 -20.19 33.95
C LEU A 43 8.58 -20.06 34.82
N VAL A 44 9.48 -19.15 34.46
CA VAL A 44 10.67 -18.84 35.26
C VAL A 44 10.31 -18.21 36.61
N LYS A 45 9.32 -17.31 36.65
CA LYS A 45 8.91 -16.60 37.88
C LYS A 45 8.10 -17.46 38.85
N GLU A 46 7.18 -18.28 38.36
CA GLU A 46 6.25 -19.06 39.19
C GLU A 46 6.87 -20.37 39.72
N GLY A 47 7.99 -20.82 39.16
CA GLY A 47 8.62 -22.10 39.52
C GLY A 47 7.72 -23.31 39.22
N ARG A 48 7.93 -24.43 39.93
CA ARG A 48 7.11 -25.67 39.76
C ARG A 48 5.74 -25.56 40.46
N GLY A 49 4.99 -24.49 40.17
CA GLY A 49 3.63 -24.29 40.69
C GLY A 49 2.57 -25.13 39.97
N VAL A 50 1.33 -25.02 40.44
CA VAL A 50 0.14 -25.74 39.92
C VAL A 50 -0.08 -25.49 38.41
N ASN A 51 0.34 -24.33 37.90
CA ASN A 51 0.18 -23.95 36.50
C ASN A 51 1.35 -24.36 35.58
N PHE A 52 2.42 -24.95 36.11
CA PHE A 52 3.66 -25.23 35.37
C PHE A 52 3.42 -25.99 34.05
N LYS A 53 2.64 -27.07 34.10
CA LYS A 53 2.34 -27.90 32.91
C LYS A 53 1.61 -27.11 31.83
N ARG A 54 0.65 -26.26 32.22
CA ARG A 54 -0.15 -25.46 31.28
C ARG A 54 0.71 -24.40 30.60
N THR A 55 1.53 -23.69 31.36
CA THR A 55 2.42 -22.64 30.84
C THR A 55 3.49 -23.22 29.92
N LEU A 56 4.03 -24.40 30.26
CA LEU A 56 4.98 -25.13 29.40
C LEU A 56 4.35 -25.51 28.04
N VAL A 57 3.14 -26.09 28.06
CA VAL A 57 2.42 -26.46 26.84
C VAL A 57 2.15 -25.22 25.97
N ASN A 58 1.67 -24.12 26.56
CA ASN A 58 1.43 -22.88 25.82
C ASN A 58 2.70 -22.30 25.19
N THR A 59 3.84 -22.40 25.89
CA THR A 59 5.14 -21.96 25.36
C THR A 59 5.53 -22.81 24.15
N LEU A 60 5.44 -24.14 24.27
CA LEU A 60 5.79 -25.08 23.19
C LEU A 60 4.89 -24.92 21.96
N ILE A 61 3.59 -24.70 22.16
CA ILE A 61 2.64 -24.42 21.07
C ILE A 61 3.02 -23.12 20.37
N SER A 62 3.27 -22.05 21.12
CA SER A 62 3.62 -20.75 20.56
C SER A 62 4.93 -20.80 19.76
N LEU A 63 5.94 -21.53 20.24
CA LEU A 63 7.19 -21.75 19.51
C LEU A 63 7.00 -22.59 18.25
N THR A 64 6.20 -23.65 18.32
CA THR A 64 5.88 -24.46 17.14
C THR A 64 5.23 -23.60 16.05
N LEU A 65 4.30 -22.72 16.43
CA LEU A 65 3.65 -21.80 15.49
C LEU A 65 4.64 -20.79 14.90
N VAL A 66 5.55 -20.22 15.70
CA VAL A 66 6.65 -19.38 15.19
C VAL A 66 7.53 -20.14 14.21
N GLY A 67 7.88 -21.40 14.52
CA GLY A 67 8.72 -22.24 13.67
C GLY A 67 8.08 -22.59 12.33
N LEU A 68 6.76 -22.81 12.32
CA LEU A 68 5.99 -23.07 11.11
C LEU A 68 5.88 -21.82 10.21
N SER A 69 5.75 -20.64 10.80
CA SER A 69 5.59 -19.39 10.04
C SER A 69 6.93 -18.74 9.63
N SER A 70 7.93 -18.70 10.53
CA SER A 70 9.25 -18.16 10.23
C SER A 70 10.34 -18.88 11.05
N PRO A 71 10.99 -19.93 10.50
CA PRO A 71 11.95 -20.76 11.22
C PRO A 71 13.20 -19.97 11.67
N LEU A 72 13.53 -18.86 11.01
CA LEU A 72 14.66 -18.01 11.37
C LEU A 72 14.50 -17.35 12.75
N LEU A 73 13.26 -17.15 13.21
CA LEU A 73 12.97 -16.53 14.51
C LEU A 73 13.09 -17.50 15.69
N LEU A 74 13.17 -18.82 15.43
CA LEU A 74 13.33 -19.82 16.49
C LEU A 74 14.67 -19.69 17.23
N LEU A 75 15.75 -19.39 16.50
CA LEU A 75 17.08 -19.26 17.08
C LEU A 75 17.18 -18.09 18.09
N PRO A 76 16.77 -16.85 17.74
CA PRO A 76 16.75 -15.75 18.72
C PRO A 76 15.73 -15.99 19.84
N ALA A 77 14.59 -16.64 19.57
CA ALA A 77 13.63 -17.01 20.61
C ALA A 77 14.24 -17.98 21.63
N PHE A 78 14.93 -19.02 21.17
CA PHE A 78 15.58 -20.01 22.02
C PHE A 78 16.69 -19.40 22.88
N LEU A 79 17.57 -18.61 22.28
CA LEU A 79 18.62 -17.89 23.00
C LEU A 79 18.04 -17.01 24.11
N THR A 80 16.93 -16.33 23.81
CA THR A 80 16.22 -15.47 24.78
C THR A 80 15.66 -16.25 25.94
N MET A 81 15.05 -17.42 25.67
CA MET A 81 14.54 -18.29 26.73
C MET A 81 15.67 -18.78 27.65
N VAL A 82 16.81 -19.17 27.11
CA VAL A 82 17.99 -19.56 27.91
C VAL A 82 18.48 -18.40 28.77
N ILE A 83 18.58 -17.20 28.20
CA ILE A 83 19.04 -16.01 28.91
C ILE A 83 18.04 -15.57 30.00
N LEU A 84 16.74 -15.69 29.76
CA LEU A 84 15.70 -15.36 30.75
C LEU A 84 15.80 -16.24 32.00
N ILE A 85 16.32 -17.46 31.90
CA ILE A 85 16.61 -18.31 33.06
C ILE A 85 17.74 -17.71 33.91
N LEU A 86 18.80 -17.22 33.27
CA LEU A 86 20.00 -16.72 33.94
C LEU A 86 19.83 -15.29 34.47
N LEU A 87 19.20 -14.43 33.66
CA LEU A 87 19.12 -12.98 33.85
C LEU A 87 17.74 -12.47 33.39
N PRO A 88 16.68 -12.65 34.21
CA PRO A 88 15.30 -12.37 33.80
C PRO A 88 15.04 -10.89 33.44
N SER A 89 15.83 -9.96 33.99
CA SER A 89 15.75 -8.53 33.65
C SER A 89 16.46 -8.16 32.35
N LEU A 90 17.45 -8.94 31.90
CA LEU A 90 18.25 -8.64 30.71
C LEU A 90 17.83 -9.43 29.47
N GLY A 91 17.06 -10.52 29.64
CA GLY A 91 16.65 -11.38 28.52
C GLY A 91 15.92 -10.64 27.41
N LEU A 92 14.99 -9.73 27.73
CA LEU A 92 14.27 -8.93 26.74
C LEU A 92 15.18 -7.93 25.98
N LEU A 93 16.17 -7.37 26.66
CA LEU A 93 17.13 -6.45 26.06
C LEU A 93 18.06 -7.19 25.09
N ILE A 94 18.57 -8.35 25.49
CA ILE A 94 19.45 -9.15 24.63
C ILE A 94 18.69 -9.71 23.43
N PHE A 95 17.43 -10.13 23.62
CA PHE A 95 16.56 -10.58 22.52
C PHE A 95 16.35 -9.51 21.47
N SER A 96 15.99 -8.31 21.91
CA SER A 96 15.70 -7.21 21.01
C SER A 96 16.95 -6.74 20.26
N ILE A 97 18.11 -6.68 20.92
CA ILE A 97 19.40 -6.45 20.25
C ILE A 97 19.68 -7.55 19.22
N SER A 98 19.49 -8.82 19.58
CA SER A 98 19.69 -9.96 18.68
C SER A 98 18.81 -9.90 17.44
N LEU A 99 17.56 -9.46 17.56
CA LEU A 99 16.66 -9.29 16.42
C LEU A 99 17.09 -8.12 15.54
N ILE A 100 17.46 -6.99 16.14
CA ILE A 100 17.93 -5.81 15.38
C ILE A 100 19.22 -6.15 14.62
N THR A 101 20.19 -6.81 15.25
CA THR A 101 21.45 -7.20 14.59
C THR A 101 21.21 -8.22 13.48
N LEU A 102 20.29 -9.18 13.68
CA LEU A 102 19.90 -10.13 12.64
C LEU A 102 19.25 -9.43 11.44
N THR A 103 18.33 -8.49 11.68
CA THR A 103 17.71 -7.72 10.59
C THR A 103 18.73 -6.87 9.83
N LEU A 104 19.64 -6.18 10.53
CA LEU A 104 20.70 -5.41 9.89
C LEU A 104 21.65 -6.30 9.08
N PHE A 105 22.00 -7.48 9.61
CA PHE A 105 22.84 -8.44 8.91
C PHE A 105 22.18 -8.93 7.62
N VAL A 106 20.89 -9.23 7.64
CA VAL A 106 20.14 -9.65 6.44
C VAL A 106 20.02 -8.51 5.43
N GLU A 107 19.77 -7.27 5.88
CA GLU A 107 19.67 -6.10 5.01
C GLU A 107 20.99 -5.78 4.28
N ILE A 108 22.13 -5.93 4.98
CA ILE A 108 23.46 -5.76 4.36
C ILE A 108 23.73 -6.85 3.31
N ASN A 109 23.16 -8.04 3.50
CA ASN A 109 23.36 -9.21 2.63
C ASN A 109 22.17 -9.48 1.69
N GLN A 110 21.41 -8.45 1.30
CA GLN A 110 20.20 -8.55 0.45
C GLN A 110 20.37 -9.45 -0.77
N ALA A 111 21.54 -9.45 -1.42
CA ALA A 111 21.80 -10.28 -2.60
C ALA A 111 21.80 -11.80 -2.35
N ARG A 112 21.83 -12.25 -1.09
CA ARG A 112 21.93 -13.68 -0.72
C ARG A 112 20.67 -14.25 -0.06
N PHE A 113 19.77 -13.41 0.44
CA PHE A 113 18.62 -13.87 1.22
C PHE A 113 17.32 -13.24 0.69
N SER A 114 16.45 -14.05 0.09
CA SER A 114 15.10 -13.66 -0.33
C SER A 114 14.16 -13.32 0.84
N THR A 115 14.55 -13.66 2.08
CA THR A 115 13.78 -13.45 3.31
C THR A 115 13.93 -12.05 3.92
N ALA A 116 14.65 -11.13 3.25
CA ALA A 116 14.84 -9.77 3.75
C ALA A 116 13.52 -9.00 3.96
N LEU A 117 12.47 -9.33 3.20
CA LEU A 117 11.16 -8.71 3.36
C LEU A 117 10.49 -9.08 4.68
N GLU A 118 10.59 -10.35 5.12
CA GLU A 118 9.98 -10.85 6.36
C GLU A 118 10.60 -10.20 7.61
N LEU A 119 11.93 -10.03 7.62
CA LEU A 119 12.63 -9.41 8.75
C LEU A 119 12.40 -7.90 8.88
N LYS A 120 12.05 -7.21 7.79
CA LYS A 120 11.65 -5.79 7.84
C LYS A 120 10.40 -5.59 8.68
N PHE A 121 9.50 -6.58 8.74
CA PHE A 121 8.29 -6.51 9.56
C PHE A 121 8.54 -6.78 11.04
N VAL A 122 9.58 -7.54 11.38
CA VAL A 122 9.94 -7.84 12.78
C VAL A 122 10.68 -6.65 13.41
N LEU A 123 11.31 -5.80 12.60
CA LEU A 123 12.14 -4.68 13.06
C LEU A 123 11.41 -3.66 13.96
N PRO A 124 10.20 -3.16 13.65
CA PRO A 124 9.49 -2.22 14.52
C PRO A 124 9.17 -2.82 15.89
N ILE A 125 8.86 -4.12 15.93
CA ILE A 125 8.56 -4.85 17.15
C ILE A 125 9.84 -5.05 17.97
N ALA A 126 10.94 -5.44 17.33
CA ALA A 126 12.24 -5.56 17.97
C ALA A 126 12.71 -4.23 18.57
N ILE A 127 12.55 -3.12 17.84
CA ILE A 127 12.85 -1.77 18.33
C ILE A 127 11.97 -1.40 19.52
N THR A 128 10.67 -1.70 19.45
CA THR A 128 9.73 -1.42 20.56
C THR A 128 10.11 -2.19 21.82
N LEU A 129 10.42 -3.49 21.69
CA LEU A 129 10.90 -4.32 22.80
C LEU A 129 12.23 -3.81 23.35
N PHE A 130 13.14 -3.40 22.49
CA PHE A 130 14.42 -2.80 22.88
C PHE A 130 14.18 -1.54 23.71
N CYS A 131 13.33 -0.62 23.24
CA CYS A 131 12.99 0.59 23.97
C CYS A 131 12.42 0.24 25.35
N ILE A 132 11.43 -0.65 25.43
CA ILE A 132 10.82 -1.02 26.73
C ILE A 132 11.88 -1.61 27.68
N ALA A 133 12.67 -2.57 27.22
CA ALA A 133 13.67 -3.24 28.04
C ALA A 133 14.79 -2.28 28.46
N PHE A 134 15.25 -1.42 27.55
CA PHE A 134 16.24 -0.39 27.84
C PHE A 134 15.73 0.62 28.88
N CYS A 135 14.44 0.98 28.82
CA CYS A 135 13.86 1.90 29.79
C CYS A 135 13.71 1.27 31.17
N GLN A 136 13.32 -0.01 31.24
CA GLN A 136 13.34 -0.76 32.49
C GLN A 136 14.75 -0.85 33.08
N PHE A 137 15.75 -1.08 32.24
CA PHE A 137 17.16 -1.05 32.64
C PHE A 137 17.58 0.32 33.17
N LEU A 138 17.22 1.41 32.48
CA LEU A 138 17.49 2.77 32.95
C LEU A 138 16.79 3.08 34.28
N ILE A 139 15.53 2.66 34.48
CA ILE A 139 14.82 2.82 35.76
C ILE A 139 15.56 2.05 36.87
N TYR A 140 15.99 0.82 36.59
CA TYR A 140 16.77 0.02 37.54
C TYR A 140 18.08 0.72 37.94
N CYS A 141 18.85 1.21 36.97
CA CYS A 141 20.09 1.95 37.22
C CYS A 141 19.85 3.30 37.92
N THR A 142 18.78 4.03 37.59
CA THR A 142 18.50 5.35 38.16
C THR A 142 17.87 5.28 39.55
N ARG A 143 17.09 4.23 39.87
CA ARG A 143 16.63 3.98 41.25
C ARG A 143 17.79 3.80 42.22
N PHE A 144 18.91 3.26 41.75
CA PHE A 144 20.14 3.18 42.55
C PHE A 144 20.72 4.56 42.90
N ILE A 145 20.46 5.60 42.10
CA ILE A 145 21.09 6.92 42.21
C ILE A 145 20.15 7.99 42.77
N VAL A 146 18.91 8.09 42.28
CA VAL A 146 18.04 9.28 42.49
C VAL A 146 16.73 8.96 43.24
N ASN A 147 16.47 7.68 43.55
CA ASN A 147 15.40 7.06 44.36
C ASN A 147 13.94 7.58 44.23
N ARG A 148 13.66 8.89 44.29
CA ARG A 148 12.29 9.45 44.33
C ARG A 148 11.75 9.95 42.98
N TYR A 149 12.60 10.29 42.01
CA TYR A 149 12.17 10.88 40.72
C TYR A 149 12.60 10.08 39.48
N ALA A 150 13.28 8.95 39.67
CA ALA A 150 13.82 8.12 38.59
C ALA A 150 12.76 7.70 37.56
N GLU A 151 11.58 7.30 38.02
CA GLU A 151 10.49 6.84 37.14
C GLU A 151 9.96 7.95 36.23
N LEU A 152 9.72 9.14 36.79
CA LEU A 152 9.17 10.26 36.04
C LEU A 152 10.17 10.77 34.99
N ILE A 153 11.46 10.82 35.32
CA ILE A 153 12.52 11.21 34.39
C ILE A 153 12.60 10.23 33.22
N VAL A 154 12.58 8.91 33.49
CA VAL A 154 12.65 7.92 32.41
C VAL A 154 11.39 7.98 31.54
N ILE A 155 10.19 8.10 32.12
CA ILE A 155 8.95 8.21 31.32
C ILE A 155 8.99 9.42 30.38
N VAL A 156 9.46 10.58 30.84
CA VAL A 156 9.57 11.78 30.01
C VAL A 156 10.58 11.58 28.86
N ILE A 157 11.75 10.99 29.15
CA ILE A 157 12.76 10.71 28.12
C ILE A 157 12.20 9.76 27.05
N VAL A 158 11.47 8.72 27.47
CA VAL A 158 10.85 7.76 26.54
C VAL A 158 9.80 8.42 25.67
N LEU A 159 8.94 9.24 26.28
CA LEU A 159 7.91 9.94 25.54
C LEU A 159 8.51 10.86 24.47
N VAL A 160 9.56 11.61 24.82
CA VAL A 160 10.30 12.45 23.87
C VAL A 160 10.91 11.61 22.75
N LEU A 161 11.52 10.46 23.09
CA LEU A 161 12.12 9.56 22.11
C LEU A 161 11.08 8.98 21.15
N VAL A 162 9.92 8.56 21.66
CA VAL A 162 8.80 8.04 20.86
C VAL A 162 8.25 9.11 19.93
N ILE A 163 8.05 10.34 20.43
CA ILE A 163 7.59 11.45 19.58
C ILE A 163 8.62 11.75 18.49
N ALA A 164 9.91 11.80 18.84
CA ALA A 164 10.99 12.04 17.89
C ALA A 164 11.08 10.95 16.82
N THR A 165 10.98 9.67 17.20
CA THR A 165 10.99 8.56 16.25
C THR A 165 9.73 8.53 15.41
N SER A 166 8.53 8.78 15.97
CA SER A 166 7.29 8.86 15.18
C SER A 166 7.30 9.98 14.14
N ILE A 167 7.96 11.11 14.41
CA ILE A 167 8.13 12.21 13.44
C ILE A 167 9.12 11.81 12.34
N VAL A 168 10.25 11.18 12.71
CA VAL A 168 11.31 10.78 11.76
C VAL A 168 10.88 9.60 10.88
N PHE A 169 10.15 8.64 11.46
CA PHE A 169 9.64 7.45 10.78
C PHE A 169 8.18 7.61 10.33
N LEU A 170 7.63 8.83 10.33
CA LEU A 170 6.33 9.07 9.73
C LEU A 170 6.41 8.55 8.30
N PRO A 171 5.54 7.60 7.90
CA PRO A 171 5.63 6.99 6.59
C PRO A 171 5.60 8.11 5.57
N ARG A 172 6.73 8.34 4.89
CA ARG A 172 6.77 9.22 3.74
C ARG A 172 5.71 8.69 2.79
N GLN A 173 4.90 9.60 2.24
CA GLN A 173 3.91 9.22 1.25
C GLN A 173 4.61 8.30 0.24
N PRO A 174 4.08 7.11 -0.03
CA PRO A 174 4.70 6.21 -1.00
C PRO A 174 4.91 7.01 -2.28
N ASP A 175 6.07 6.86 -2.91
CA ASP A 175 6.29 7.37 -4.27
C ASP A 175 5.35 6.60 -5.20
N PHE A 176 4.11 7.05 -5.27
CA PHE A 176 3.12 6.53 -6.20
C PHE A 176 3.38 7.17 -7.54
N GLN A 177 3.72 6.34 -8.51
CA GLN A 177 3.72 6.76 -9.90
C GLN A 177 2.26 6.80 -10.37
N TYR A 178 1.73 8.00 -10.58
CA TYR A 178 0.42 8.18 -11.17
C TYR A 178 0.43 7.73 -12.64
N LEU A 179 -0.71 7.24 -13.13
CA LEU A 179 -0.87 6.70 -14.48
C LEU A 179 -1.81 7.54 -15.35
N GLU A 180 -2.51 8.50 -14.71
CA GLU A 180 -3.49 9.39 -15.32
C GLU A 180 -3.65 10.68 -14.50
N TYR A 181 -4.32 11.68 -15.09
CA TYR A 181 -4.75 12.85 -14.36
C TYR A 181 -5.91 12.53 -13.41
N ASP A 182 -5.83 13.07 -12.19
CA ASP A 182 -6.89 12.98 -11.17
C ASP A 182 -8.26 13.49 -11.68
N ILE A 183 -8.28 14.46 -12.60
CA ILE A 183 -9.52 14.95 -13.19
C ILE A 183 -10.26 13.88 -14.02
N SER A 184 -9.54 12.97 -14.69
CA SER A 184 -10.14 11.87 -15.45
C SER A 184 -10.92 10.95 -14.51
N ALA A 185 -10.30 10.52 -13.41
CA ALA A 185 -10.93 9.70 -12.38
C ALA A 185 -12.16 10.37 -11.75
N ARG A 186 -12.04 11.67 -11.42
CA ARG A 186 -13.16 12.44 -10.86
C ARG A 186 -14.34 12.54 -11.82
N LYS A 187 -14.08 12.72 -13.11
CA LYS A 187 -15.15 12.84 -14.12
C LYS A 187 -15.84 11.51 -14.39
N THR A 188 -15.12 10.40 -14.38
CA THR A 188 -15.76 9.09 -14.45
C THR A 188 -16.62 8.80 -13.23
N LEU A 189 -16.14 9.17 -12.02
CA LEU A 189 -16.96 9.08 -10.81
C LEU A 189 -18.21 9.95 -10.90
N GLU A 190 -18.09 11.18 -11.41
CA GLU A 190 -19.23 12.07 -11.65
C GLU A 190 -20.26 11.43 -12.60
N ILE A 191 -19.81 10.86 -13.73
CA ILE A 191 -20.68 10.16 -14.69
C ILE A 191 -21.40 8.99 -14.00
N THR A 192 -20.71 8.22 -13.16
CA THR A 192 -21.33 7.08 -12.43
C THR A 192 -22.45 7.52 -11.48
N GLN A 193 -22.42 8.76 -11.00
CA GLN A 193 -23.43 9.32 -10.10
C GLN A 193 -24.59 9.96 -10.86
N GLN A 194 -24.31 10.55 -12.03
CA GLN A 194 -25.30 11.28 -12.81
C GLN A 194 -26.10 10.40 -13.78
N PHE A 195 -25.49 9.35 -14.34
CA PHE A 195 -26.11 8.54 -15.38
C PHE A 195 -26.57 7.16 -14.87
N PRO A 196 -27.71 6.64 -15.35
CA PRO A 196 -28.19 5.32 -14.95
C PRO A 196 -27.17 4.22 -15.26
N LYS A 197 -27.03 3.25 -14.34
CA LYS A 197 -26.11 2.13 -14.50
C LYS A 197 -26.35 1.40 -15.83
N LYS A 198 -25.27 1.04 -16.51
CA LYS A 198 -25.23 0.29 -17.78
C LYS A 198 -25.93 0.98 -18.96
N GLN A 199 -26.26 2.27 -18.86
CA GLN A 199 -26.85 3.07 -19.94
C GLN A 199 -25.85 4.04 -20.60
N TRP A 200 -24.58 3.97 -20.21
CA TRP A 200 -23.52 4.80 -20.74
C TRP A 200 -22.26 3.98 -21.04
N LEU A 201 -21.45 4.52 -21.95
CA LEU A 201 -20.16 3.99 -22.38
C LEU A 201 -19.09 5.05 -22.15
N VAL A 202 -17.96 4.65 -21.56
CA VAL A 202 -16.75 5.47 -21.55
C VAL A 202 -15.75 4.89 -22.54
N VAL A 203 -15.29 5.74 -23.46
CA VAL A 203 -14.15 5.51 -24.34
C VAL A 203 -12.97 6.28 -23.75
N ALA A 204 -11.98 5.58 -23.21
CA ALA A 204 -10.89 6.21 -22.46
C ALA A 204 -9.64 5.33 -22.40
N PRO A 205 -8.51 5.85 -21.91
CA PRO A 205 -7.35 5.03 -21.53
C PRO A 205 -7.71 3.94 -20.51
N VAL A 206 -6.89 2.89 -20.47
CA VAL A 206 -7.11 1.66 -19.65
C VAL A 206 -7.30 1.92 -18.17
N GLU A 207 -6.76 3.01 -17.64
CA GLU A 207 -6.93 3.41 -16.24
C GLU A 207 -8.41 3.60 -15.85
N GLN A 208 -9.26 4.03 -16.79
CA GLN A 208 -10.69 4.26 -16.51
C GLN A 208 -11.52 2.98 -16.39
N LEU A 209 -11.02 1.85 -16.91
CA LEU A 209 -11.71 0.55 -16.83
C LEU A 209 -12.03 0.17 -15.38
N ALA A 210 -11.09 0.39 -14.46
CA ALA A 210 -11.25 0.03 -13.04
C ALA A 210 -12.37 0.83 -12.36
N ILE A 211 -12.54 2.10 -12.74
CA ILE A 211 -13.54 2.99 -12.16
C ILE A 211 -14.92 2.73 -12.77
N SER A 212 -15.00 2.48 -14.08
CA SER A 212 -16.26 2.19 -14.76
C SER A 212 -16.79 0.77 -14.50
N TYR A 213 -15.95 -0.14 -14.01
CA TYR A 213 -16.29 -1.55 -13.83
C TYR A 213 -17.54 -1.74 -12.95
N GLY A 214 -18.55 -2.40 -13.52
CA GLY A 214 -19.83 -2.68 -12.84
C GLY A 214 -20.83 -1.51 -12.84
N TYR A 215 -20.45 -0.32 -13.32
CA TYR A 215 -21.33 0.85 -13.41
C TYR A 215 -21.76 1.17 -14.84
N GLY A 216 -20.82 1.17 -15.79
CA GLY A 216 -21.05 1.47 -17.21
C GLY A 216 -20.31 0.52 -18.12
N TRP A 217 -20.39 0.77 -19.42
CA TRP A 217 -19.59 0.08 -20.42
C TRP A 217 -18.25 0.81 -20.63
N TYR A 218 -17.24 0.07 -21.08
CA TYR A 218 -15.90 0.59 -21.33
C TYR A 218 -15.43 0.12 -22.71
N GLU A 219 -14.80 1.03 -23.45
CA GLU A 219 -14.02 0.72 -24.64
C GLU A 219 -12.67 1.42 -24.56
N ASP A 220 -11.63 0.71 -24.97
CA ASP A 220 -10.27 1.23 -24.97
C ASP A 220 -10.10 2.30 -26.06
N LEU A 221 -9.53 3.45 -25.68
CA LEU A 221 -9.36 4.59 -26.59
C LEU A 221 -8.54 4.22 -27.84
N ALA A 222 -7.47 3.43 -27.69
CA ALA A 222 -6.66 3.03 -28.84
C ALA A 222 -7.42 2.12 -29.80
N VAL A 223 -8.23 1.20 -29.27
CA VAL A 223 -9.12 0.35 -30.07
C VAL A 223 -10.14 1.22 -30.81
N PHE A 224 -10.78 2.16 -30.12
CA PHE A 224 -11.77 3.06 -30.68
C PHE A 224 -11.20 3.92 -31.82
N VAL A 225 -10.05 4.56 -31.60
CA VAL A 225 -9.38 5.40 -32.61
C VAL A 225 -9.00 4.58 -33.83
N ASN A 226 -8.34 3.43 -33.63
CA ASN A 226 -7.92 2.57 -34.73
C ASN A 226 -9.11 2.07 -35.56
N LYS A 227 -10.25 1.84 -34.92
CA LYS A 227 -11.48 1.37 -35.56
C LYS A 227 -12.14 2.46 -36.41
N TYR A 228 -12.26 3.69 -35.89
CA TYR A 228 -13.16 4.69 -36.48
C TYR A 228 -12.48 5.89 -37.15
N GLN A 229 -11.17 6.07 -37.04
CA GLN A 229 -10.47 7.26 -37.56
C GLN A 229 -10.71 7.56 -39.05
N GLU A 230 -10.93 6.54 -39.88
CA GLU A 230 -11.23 6.70 -41.30
C GLU A 230 -12.74 6.88 -41.56
N GLU A 231 -13.59 6.22 -40.76
CA GLU A 231 -15.04 6.22 -40.93
C GLU A 231 -15.66 7.59 -40.58
N VAL A 232 -15.10 8.30 -39.58
CA VAL A 232 -15.61 9.62 -39.17
C VAL A 232 -15.48 10.72 -40.22
N LYS A 233 -14.75 10.46 -41.32
CA LYS A 233 -14.65 11.39 -42.47
C LYS A 233 -15.90 11.37 -43.33
N ASP A 234 -16.72 10.33 -43.24
CA ASP A 234 -18.03 10.25 -43.89
C ASP A 234 -19.08 10.96 -43.04
N ALA A 235 -19.73 11.98 -43.60
CA ALA A 235 -20.78 12.74 -42.93
C ALA A 235 -22.04 11.92 -42.58
N GLN A 236 -22.21 10.74 -43.18
CA GLN A 236 -23.32 9.83 -42.87
C GLN A 236 -22.97 8.82 -41.77
N PHE A 237 -21.68 8.70 -41.43
CA PHE A 237 -21.23 7.75 -40.42
C PHE A 237 -21.82 8.08 -39.06
N ASN A 238 -22.21 7.05 -38.30
CA ASN A 238 -22.67 7.22 -36.93
C ASN A 238 -22.14 6.08 -36.08
N PHE A 239 -21.67 6.40 -34.88
CA PHE A 239 -21.29 5.36 -33.93
C PHE A 239 -22.50 4.50 -33.59
N LEU A 240 -22.33 3.17 -33.64
CA LEU A 240 -23.40 2.19 -33.43
C LEU A 240 -23.62 1.86 -31.94
N TYR A 241 -23.40 2.82 -31.05
CA TYR A 241 -23.64 2.63 -29.61
C TYR A 241 -25.07 3.05 -29.25
N PRO A 242 -25.91 2.15 -28.72
CA PRO A 242 -27.24 2.50 -28.22
C PRO A 242 -27.17 3.11 -26.81
N LEU A 243 -26.13 3.89 -26.51
CA LEU A 243 -25.74 4.33 -25.16
C LEU A 243 -25.25 5.79 -25.18
N ASP A 244 -25.41 6.46 -24.03
CA ASP A 244 -24.78 7.76 -23.77
C ASP A 244 -23.25 7.57 -23.74
N THR A 245 -22.53 8.16 -24.69
CA THR A 245 -21.11 7.84 -24.91
C THR A 245 -20.22 9.02 -24.55
N PHE A 246 -19.26 8.78 -23.67
CA PHE A 246 -18.28 9.75 -23.19
C PHE A 246 -16.89 9.38 -23.71
N ILE A 247 -16.26 10.27 -24.47
CA ILE A 247 -14.93 10.04 -25.06
C ILE A 247 -13.93 10.96 -24.36
N PHE A 248 -13.03 10.37 -23.60
CA PHE A 248 -11.99 11.06 -22.85
C PHE A 248 -10.77 11.24 -23.74
N VAL A 249 -10.31 12.49 -23.87
CA VAL A 249 -9.17 12.83 -24.70
C VAL A 249 -8.28 13.84 -23.98
N GLU A 250 -7.01 13.53 -23.83
CA GLU A 250 -6.03 14.37 -23.16
C GLU A 250 -5.51 15.45 -24.12
N LYS A 251 -5.78 16.72 -23.80
CA LYS A 251 -5.18 17.86 -24.52
C LYS A 251 -3.69 18.00 -24.24
N LYS A 252 -3.25 17.57 -23.07
CA LYS A 252 -1.85 17.44 -22.70
C LYS A 252 -1.61 15.99 -22.27
N PRO A 253 -1.02 15.14 -23.13
CA PRO A 253 -0.80 13.73 -22.82
C PRO A 253 -0.11 13.56 -21.47
N PHE A 254 -0.65 12.68 -20.62
CA PHE A 254 -0.10 12.44 -19.29
C PHE A 254 1.31 11.84 -19.37
N VAL A 255 2.24 12.41 -18.61
CA VAL A 255 3.62 11.96 -18.57
C VAL A 255 3.79 10.99 -17.40
N VAL A 256 3.92 9.70 -17.71
CA VAL A 256 4.07 8.65 -16.70
C VAL A 256 5.45 8.70 -16.04
N PHE A 257 6.50 8.95 -16.82
CA PHE A 257 7.88 9.01 -16.33
C PHE A 257 8.44 10.43 -16.47
N ASP A 258 8.97 11.00 -15.38
CA ASP A 258 9.70 12.28 -15.43
C ASP A 258 10.91 12.20 -16.39
N GLN A 259 11.51 11.01 -16.50
CA GLN A 259 12.56 10.68 -17.45
C GLN A 259 12.26 9.33 -18.07
N GLU A 260 12.26 9.26 -19.41
CA GLU A 260 11.99 8.02 -20.12
C GLU A 260 13.06 6.96 -19.78
N PRO A 261 12.66 5.72 -19.46
CA PRO A 261 13.61 4.66 -19.14
C PRO A 261 14.58 4.42 -20.30
N GLN A 262 15.88 4.49 -20.01
CA GLN A 262 16.94 4.29 -21.01
C GLN A 262 16.96 2.88 -21.61
N TYR A 263 16.42 1.90 -20.88
CA TYR A 263 16.31 0.52 -21.33
C TYR A 263 14.89 0.01 -21.12
N VAL A 264 14.24 -0.34 -22.22
CA VAL A 264 12.92 -0.98 -22.24
C VAL A 264 13.08 -2.30 -22.99
N PRO A 265 12.75 -3.46 -22.38
CA PRO A 265 12.82 -4.75 -23.06
C PRO A 265 11.99 -4.74 -24.35
N PHE A 266 12.47 -5.43 -25.39
CA PHE A 266 11.76 -5.50 -26.68
C PHE A 266 10.34 -6.08 -26.55
N SER A 267 10.12 -7.02 -25.62
CA SER A 267 8.79 -7.55 -25.31
C SER A 267 7.83 -6.45 -24.83
N THR A 268 8.32 -5.51 -24.01
CA THR A 268 7.55 -4.38 -23.51
C THR A 268 7.27 -3.34 -24.59
N LEU A 269 8.21 -3.15 -25.54
CA LEU A 269 8.00 -2.25 -26.68
C LEU A 269 6.88 -2.73 -27.64
N ASN A 270 6.66 -4.04 -27.72
CA ASN A 270 5.59 -4.62 -28.52
C ASN A 270 4.24 -4.69 -27.78
N ASP A 271 4.21 -4.40 -26.47
CA ASP A 271 2.98 -4.32 -25.70
C ASP A 271 2.20 -3.06 -26.10
N LEU A 272 0.97 -3.25 -26.57
CA LEU A 272 0.11 -2.15 -27.00
C LEU A 272 -0.21 -1.17 -25.86
N THR A 273 -0.35 -1.67 -24.63
CA THR A 273 -0.60 -0.84 -23.44
C THR A 273 0.60 0.05 -23.17
N TYR A 274 1.81 -0.51 -23.25
CA TYR A 274 3.02 0.26 -23.06
C TYR A 274 3.16 1.31 -24.17
N LYS A 275 3.05 0.88 -25.43
CA LYS A 275 3.17 1.76 -26.59
C LYS A 275 2.17 2.91 -26.53
N ASN A 276 0.90 2.63 -26.22
CA ASN A 276 -0.16 3.63 -26.31
C ASN A 276 -0.30 4.50 -25.06
N TYR A 277 0.03 4.00 -23.87
CA TYR A 277 -0.29 4.70 -22.61
C TYR A 277 0.92 4.97 -21.70
N ARG A 278 2.06 4.32 -21.92
CA ARG A 278 3.28 4.47 -21.10
C ARG A 278 4.41 5.20 -21.83
N SER A 279 4.55 4.98 -23.14
CA SER A 279 5.49 5.75 -23.96
C SER A 279 4.95 7.17 -24.18
N PRO A 280 5.73 8.23 -23.87
CA PRO A 280 5.29 9.61 -24.09
C PRO A 280 4.90 9.89 -25.54
N ALA A 281 5.68 9.39 -26.49
CA ALA A 281 5.43 9.59 -27.93
C ALA A 281 4.17 8.86 -28.40
N GLY A 282 3.97 7.62 -27.94
CA GLY A 282 2.80 6.84 -28.34
C GLY A 282 1.50 7.37 -27.73
N ARG A 283 1.50 7.79 -26.46
CA ARG A 283 0.35 8.47 -25.83
C ARG A 283 0.03 9.78 -26.52
N ALA A 284 1.04 10.60 -26.82
CA ALA A 284 0.83 11.84 -27.55
C ALA A 284 0.23 11.62 -28.94
N SER A 285 0.72 10.62 -29.68
CA SER A 285 0.18 10.27 -30.99
C SER A 285 -1.27 9.78 -30.93
N LEU A 286 -1.60 8.91 -29.97
CA LEU A 286 -2.95 8.40 -29.77
C LEU A 286 -3.92 9.53 -29.41
N GLU A 287 -3.57 10.34 -28.40
CA GLU A 287 -4.43 11.43 -27.93
C GLU A 287 -4.65 12.48 -29.03
N GLN A 288 -3.63 12.79 -29.82
CA GLN A 288 -3.78 13.68 -30.99
C GLN A 288 -4.75 13.09 -32.03
N GLN A 289 -4.64 11.80 -32.34
CA GLN A 289 -5.57 11.13 -33.27
C GLN A 289 -7.00 11.12 -32.71
N ALA A 290 -7.17 10.89 -31.41
CA ALA A 290 -8.46 10.96 -30.74
C ALA A 290 -9.09 12.35 -30.83
N ILE A 291 -8.32 13.43 -30.63
CA ILE A 291 -8.81 14.81 -30.81
C ILE A 291 -9.28 15.02 -32.26
N ILE A 292 -8.45 14.66 -33.23
CA ILE A 292 -8.77 14.84 -34.66
C ILE A 292 -10.03 14.07 -35.03
N LEU A 293 -10.15 12.82 -34.59
CA LEU A 293 -11.32 11.98 -34.81
C LEU A 293 -12.57 12.64 -34.24
N CYS A 294 -12.55 13.07 -32.98
CA CYS A 294 -13.70 13.68 -32.33
C CYS A 294 -14.11 15.01 -32.98
N GLU A 295 -13.14 15.87 -33.29
CA GLU A 295 -13.43 17.16 -33.95
C GLU A 295 -13.92 16.99 -35.39
N THR A 296 -13.40 15.99 -36.13
CA THR A 296 -13.91 15.67 -37.47
C THR A 296 -15.35 15.19 -37.41
N TYR A 297 -15.66 14.27 -36.48
CA TYR A 297 -17.03 13.79 -36.29
C TYR A 297 -17.97 14.94 -35.91
N ARG A 298 -17.56 15.79 -34.97
CA ARG A 298 -18.36 16.93 -34.50
C ARG A 298 -18.72 17.94 -35.61
N GLN A 299 -17.93 18.04 -36.69
CA GLN A 299 -18.26 18.94 -37.82
C GLN A 299 -19.54 18.52 -38.54
N PHE A 300 -19.82 17.22 -38.62
CA PHE A 300 -20.99 16.68 -39.30
C PHE A 300 -22.13 16.30 -38.34
N HIS A 301 -21.83 16.17 -37.04
CA HIS A 301 -22.74 15.69 -36.00
C HIS A 301 -22.94 16.72 -34.88
N PRO A 302 -23.84 17.71 -35.04
CA PRO A 302 -24.06 18.78 -34.07
C PRO A 302 -24.62 18.31 -32.72
N GLU A 303 -25.12 17.08 -32.64
CA GLU A 303 -25.54 16.42 -31.41
C GLU A 303 -24.37 16.13 -30.46
N MET A 304 -23.15 15.99 -30.98
CA MET A 304 -21.95 15.80 -30.17
C MET A 304 -21.59 17.08 -29.44
N LYS A 305 -21.49 17.01 -28.11
CA LYS A 305 -21.19 18.14 -27.23
C LYS A 305 -19.88 17.92 -26.49
N VAL A 306 -19.30 19.01 -25.99
CA VAL A 306 -18.24 18.92 -24.99
C VAL A 306 -18.91 18.85 -23.62
N TYR A 307 -18.75 17.72 -22.93
CA TYR A 307 -19.27 17.51 -21.58
C TYR A 307 -18.40 18.19 -20.53
N TYR A 308 -17.09 18.14 -20.73
CA TYR A 308 -16.11 18.77 -19.85
C TYR A 308 -14.87 19.19 -20.61
N GLU A 309 -14.27 20.31 -20.22
CA GLU A 309 -12.98 20.76 -20.72
C GLU A 309 -12.24 21.60 -19.68
N ASP A 310 -10.96 21.29 -19.45
CA ASP A 310 -10.02 22.11 -18.68
C ASP A 310 -8.68 22.24 -19.44
N ASP A 311 -7.56 22.56 -18.80
CA ASP A 311 -6.28 22.71 -19.51
C ASP A 311 -5.64 21.40 -20.00
N VAL A 312 -6.05 20.24 -19.49
CA VAL A 312 -5.39 18.95 -19.72
C VAL A 312 -6.30 17.89 -20.34
N LEU A 313 -7.61 17.98 -20.16
CA LEU A 313 -8.60 16.99 -20.54
C LEU A 313 -9.77 17.65 -21.30
N ARG A 314 -10.28 16.95 -22.31
CA ARG A 314 -11.57 17.22 -22.93
C ARG A 314 -12.37 15.93 -22.98
N ILE A 315 -13.63 16.00 -22.56
CA ILE A 315 -14.58 14.88 -22.63
C ILE A 315 -15.67 15.26 -23.63
N TYR A 316 -15.76 14.50 -24.71
CA TYR A 316 -16.86 14.62 -25.65
C TYR A 316 -18.02 13.73 -25.21
N PHE A 317 -19.24 14.17 -25.51
CA PHE A 317 -20.47 13.46 -25.19
C PHE A 317 -21.34 13.33 -26.42
N ILE A 318 -21.74 12.09 -26.70
CA ILE A 318 -22.68 11.74 -27.75
C ILE A 318 -23.92 11.17 -27.05
N PRO A 319 -25.08 11.85 -27.14
CA PRO A 319 -26.29 11.36 -26.51
C PRO A 319 -26.72 10.05 -27.18
N LYS A 320 -27.31 9.13 -26.40
CA LYS A 320 -27.95 7.95 -26.97
C LYS A 320 -29.00 8.37 -28.00
N LYS A 321 -29.04 7.69 -29.14
CA LYS A 321 -30.14 7.87 -30.09
C LYS A 321 -31.36 7.11 -29.57
N ASP A 322 -32.48 7.81 -29.45
CA ASP A 322 -33.75 7.13 -29.21
C ASP A 322 -34.04 6.20 -30.41
N PRO A 323 -34.44 4.95 -30.17
CA PRO A 323 -34.88 4.08 -31.24
C PRO A 323 -36.14 4.69 -31.86
N SER A 324 -35.99 5.27 -33.05
CA SER A 324 -37.08 5.80 -33.87
C SER A 324 -38.00 4.70 -34.37
#